data_AF-A0A6L4ZGQ9-F1
#
_entry.id   AF-A0A6L4ZGQ9-F1
#
_cell.length_a   1.000
_cell.length_b   1.000
_cell.length_c   1.000
_cell.angle_alpha   90.00
_cell.angle_beta   90.00
_cell.angle_gamma   90.00
#
_symmetry.space_group_name_H-M   'P 1'
#
loop_
_entity.id
_entity.type
_entity.pdbx_description
1 polymer ?
#
loop_
_entity_poly.entity_id
_entity_poly.type
_entity_poly.pdbx_seq_one_letter_code
_entity_poly.pdbx_strand_id
1 'polypeptide(L)' 'DHRGVRDDKNLVLPLDRFREMVADKEIGSLNHRHFSFMGSIIGPGDLISKTAPEMANLLKADKVDVAFLTPV' A
#
# COMPACT_ATOMS: atom_id res chain seq x y z
N ASP A 1 -10.24 -6.86 17.08
CA ASP A 1 -9.70 -8.23 17.22
C ASP A 1 -8.91 -8.54 15.96
N HIS A 2 -7.63 -8.92 16.11
CA HIS A 2 -6.69 -9.12 14.99
C HIS A 2 -6.54 -10.58 14.56
N ARG A 3 -7.39 -11.49 15.06
CA ARG A 3 -7.34 -12.93 14.73
C ARG A 3 -7.37 -13.20 13.23
N GLY A 4 -8.30 -12.60 12.49
CA GLY A 4 -8.40 -12.81 11.05
C GLY A 4 -7.12 -12.43 10.29
N VAL A 5 -6.49 -11.31 10.65
CA VAL A 5 -5.22 -10.85 10.02
C VAL A 5 -4.05 -11.79 10.30
N ARG A 6 -4.04 -12.42 11.48
CA ARG A 6 -3.02 -13.42 11.81
C ARG A 6 -3.19 -14.70 11.00
N ASP A 7 -4.44 -15.07 10.73
CA ASP A 7 -4.77 -16.28 9.98
C ASP A 7 -4.61 -16.05 8.47
N ASP A 8 -4.91 -14.85 7.98
CA ASP A 8 -4.63 -14.41 6.61
C ASP A 8 -4.21 -12.93 6.55
N LYS A 9 -2.94 -12.71 6.20
CA LYS A 9 -2.35 -11.36 6.06
C LYS A 9 -2.88 -10.61 4.85
N ASN A 10 -3.41 -11.32 3.84
CA ASN A 10 -3.95 -10.71 2.64
C ASN A 10 -5.23 -9.92 2.90
N LEU A 11 -5.84 -10.08 4.09
CA LEU A 11 -6.94 -9.24 4.55
C LEU A 11 -6.54 -7.79 4.85
N VAL A 12 -5.24 -7.52 5.05
CA VAL A 12 -4.72 -6.17 5.35
C VAL A 12 -3.90 -5.61 4.21
N LEU A 13 -3.02 -6.43 3.65
CA LEU A 13 -2.19 -6.07 2.51
C LEU A 13 -2.13 -7.29 1.58
N PRO A 14 -2.91 -7.33 0.49
CA PRO A 14 -3.08 -8.50 -0.37
C PRO A 14 -1.86 -8.72 -1.29
N LEU A 15 -0.66 -8.73 -0.72
CA LEU A 15 0.59 -8.81 -1.46
C LEU A 15 0.73 -10.13 -2.23
N ASP A 16 0.18 -11.23 -1.71
CA ASP A 16 0.23 -12.51 -2.42
C ASP A 16 -0.70 -12.50 -3.63
N ARG A 17 -1.89 -11.89 -3.52
CA ARG A 17 -2.79 -11.68 -4.67
C ARG A 17 -2.14 -10.85 -5.75
N PHE A 18 -1.42 -9.80 -5.38
CA PHE A 18 -0.67 -8.99 -6.35
C PHE A 18 0.49 -9.74 -7.00
N ARG A 19 1.16 -10.64 -6.26
CA ARG A 19 2.21 -11.50 -6.84
C ARG A 19 1.63 -12.51 -7.83
N GLU A 20 0.45 -13.06 -7.54
CA GLU A 20 -0.29 -13.91 -8.47
C GLU A 20 -0.64 -13.16 -9.76
N MET A 21 -1.16 -11.93 -9.66
CA MET A 21 -1.43 -11.10 -10.84
C MET A 21 -0.18 -10.81 -11.69
N VAL A 22 1.00 -10.67 -11.07
CA VAL A 22 2.28 -10.58 -11.82
C VAL A 22 2.61 -11.90 -12.51
N ALA A 23 2.46 -13.03 -11.82
CA ALA A 23 2.72 -14.35 -12.37
C ALA A 23 1.80 -14.67 -13.56
N ASP A 24 0.53 -14.26 -13.46
CA ASP A 24 -0.50 -14.38 -14.49
C ASP A 24 -0.38 -13.31 -15.58
N LYS A 25 0.57 -12.39 -15.46
CA LYS A 25 0.88 -11.28 -16.39
C LYS A 25 -0.26 -10.28 -16.57
N GLU A 26 -1.16 -10.18 -15.60
CA GLU A 26 -2.21 -9.15 -15.58
C GLU A 26 -1.63 -7.77 -15.27
N ILE A 27 -0.59 -7.72 -14.44
CA ILE A 27 0.20 -6.51 -14.17
C ILE A 27 1.68 -6.79 -14.42
N GLY A 28 2.42 -5.76 -14.84
CA GLY A 28 3.81 -5.92 -15.27
C GLY A 28 4.77 -6.24 -14.13
N SER A 29 4.67 -5.54 -13.00
CA SER A 29 5.55 -5.75 -11.84
C SER A 29 4.97 -5.11 -10.58
N LEU A 30 5.54 -5.46 -9.43
CA LEU A 30 5.31 -4.76 -8.16
C LEU A 30 6.47 -3.84 -7.84
N ASN A 31 6.16 -2.70 -7.24
CA ASN A 31 7.20 -1.80 -6.77
C ASN A 31 8.01 -2.43 -5.62
N HIS A 32 9.28 -2.04 -5.51
CA HIS A 32 10.20 -2.54 -4.49
C HIS A 32 9.86 -2.02 -3.07
N ARG A 33 9.14 -0.91 -2.96
CA ARG A 33 8.72 -0.29 -1.69
C ARG A 33 7.21 -0.23 -1.56
N HIS A 34 6.75 -0.39 -0.33
CA HIS A 34 5.35 -0.31 0.08
C HIS A 34 5.24 0.61 1.30
N PHE A 35 4.09 1.22 1.47
CA PHE A 35 3.90 2.28 2.45
C PHE A 35 2.72 1.97 3.36
N SER A 36 2.84 2.36 4.63
CA SER A 36 1.79 2.26 5.63
C SER A 36 1.78 3.52 6.47
N PHE A 37 0.59 3.91 6.92
CA PHE A 37 0.41 4.99 7.88
C PHE A 37 -0.01 4.41 9.21
N MET A 38 0.30 5.11 10.30
CA MET A 38 -0.23 4.74 11.60
C MET A 38 -1.76 4.82 11.57
N GLY A 39 -2.43 3.88 12.24
CA GLY A 39 -3.88 3.98 12.44
C GLY A 39 -4.24 5.16 13.37
N SER A 40 -5.51 5.54 13.38
CA SER A 40 -6.06 6.53 14.34
C SER A 40 -5.31 7.86 14.40
N ILE A 41 -4.93 8.41 13.24
CA ILE A 41 -4.25 9.70 13.16
C ILE A 41 -5.22 10.81 13.60
N ILE A 42 -4.97 11.38 14.78
CA ILE A 42 -5.69 12.55 15.29
C ILE A 42 -5.09 13.79 14.62
N GLY A 43 -5.92 14.57 13.93
CA GLY A 43 -5.48 15.77 13.22
C GLY A 43 -4.59 15.46 12.02
N PRO A 44 -5.14 14.95 10.89
CA PRO A 44 -4.37 14.47 9.74
C PRO A 44 -3.73 15.60 8.89
N GLY A 45 -3.64 16.82 9.40
CA GLY A 45 -3.16 17.98 8.64
C GLY A 45 -1.73 17.80 8.13
N ASP A 46 -0.81 17.34 8.98
CA ASP A 46 0.58 17.08 8.56
C ASP A 46 0.70 15.87 7.63
N LEU A 47 -0.12 14.82 7.84
CA LEU A 47 -0.19 13.69 6.92
C LEU A 47 -0.57 14.16 5.51
N ILE A 48 -1.63 14.95 5.40
CA ILE A 48 -2.19 15.40 4.12
C ILE A 48 -1.26 16.42 3.45
N SER A 49 -0.70 17.35 4.22
CA SER A 49 0.09 18.47 3.65
C SER A 49 1.57 18.17 3.43
N LYS A 50 2.15 17.16 4.11
CA LYS A 50 3.58 16.86 4.04
C LYS A 50 3.86 15.40 3.68
N THR A 51 3.47 14.46 4.55
CA THR A 51 3.92 13.07 4.47
C THR A 51 3.35 12.34 3.25
N ALA A 52 2.05 12.47 2.98
CA ALA A 52 1.42 11.84 1.82
C ALA A 52 1.98 12.38 0.48
N PRO A 53 2.17 13.70 0.29
CA PRO A 53 2.88 14.25 -0.88
C PRO A 53 4.31 13.73 -1.04
N GLU A 54 5.09 13.63 0.03
CA GLU A 54 6.46 13.08 -0.03
C GLU A 54 6.47 11.63 -0.54
N MET A 55 5.55 10.81 -0.05
CA MET A 55 5.44 9.41 -0.49
C MET A 55 4.92 9.30 -1.91
N ALA A 56 3.99 10.15 -2.33
CA ALA A 56 3.54 10.24 -3.72
C ALA A 56 4.70 10.59 -4.66
N ASN A 57 5.61 11.49 -4.24
CA ASN A 57 6.80 11.80 -5.01
C ASN A 57 7.76 10.61 -5.14
N LEU A 58 7.90 9.78 -4.09
CA LEU A 58 8.68 8.54 -4.17
C LEU A 58 8.07 7.54 -5.16
N LEU A 59 6.75 7.32 -5.10
CA LEU A 59 6.05 6.45 -6.06
C LEU A 59 6.17 6.96 -7.49
N LYS A 60 6.08 8.27 -7.69
CA LYS A 60 6.28 8.91 -9.00
C LYS A 60 7.71 8.73 -9.51
N ALA A 61 8.71 8.89 -8.64
CA ALA A 61 10.12 8.66 -8.99
C ALA A 61 10.39 7.20 -9.38
N ASP A 62 9.68 6.26 -8.75
CA ASP A 62 9.70 4.83 -9.08
C ASP A 62 8.92 4.47 -10.35
N LYS A 63 8.24 5.44 -10.97
CA LYS A 63 7.38 5.27 -12.15
C LYS A 63 6.22 4.29 -11.88
N VAL A 64 5.62 4.36 -10.70
CA VAL A 64 4.41 3.60 -10.40
C VAL A 64 3.23 4.15 -11.21
N ASP A 65 2.58 3.29 -12.00
CA ASP A 65 1.40 3.63 -12.80
C ASP A 65 0.13 3.72 -11.95
N VAL A 66 -0.03 2.81 -10.99
CA VAL A 66 -1.23 2.68 -10.15
C VAL A 66 -0.83 2.36 -8.70
N ALA A 67 -1.48 3.04 -7.75
CA ALA A 67 -1.35 2.75 -6.33
C ALA A 67 -2.66 2.14 -5.80
N PHE A 68 -2.55 1.07 -5.00
CA PHE A 68 -3.68 0.46 -4.31
C PHE A 68 -3.66 0.85 -2.83
N LEU A 69 -4.77 1.38 -2.32
CA LEU A 69 -4.92 1.77 -0.92
C LEU A 69 -5.84 0.77 -0.21
N THR A 70 -5.33 0.12 0.83
CA THR A 70 -6.12 -0.79 1.66
C THR A 70 -6.72 -0.06 2.86
N PRO A 71 -8.06 -0.04 3.02
CA PRO A 71 -8.68 0.46 4.24
C PRO A 71 -8.64 -0.65 5.30
N VAL A 72 -7.84 -0.46 6.34
CA VAL A 72 -7.68 -1.40 7.46
C VAL A 72 -7.98 -0.74 8.79
#